data_AF-A0A3D3JZ29-F1
#
_entry.id   AF-A0A3D3JZ29-F1
#
_cell.length_a   1.000
_cell.length_b   1.000
_cell.length_c   1.000
_cell.angle_alpha   90.00
_cell.angle_beta   90.00
_cell.angle_gamma   90.00
#
_symmetry.space_group_name_H-M   'P 1'
#
loop_
_entity.id
_entity.type
_entity.pdbx_description
1 polymer ?
#
loop_
_entity_poly.entity_id
_entity_poly.type
_entity_poly.pdbx_seq_one_letter_code
_entity_poly.pdbx_strand_id
1 'polypeptide(L)'
;MIHDKDYIIRIVKQFSEMLATLLLGKNEGTLPEEQQRIFETNMNDTFKMPFEELASKSSDEIIALVDTKDSSHHVPYFELLGHLFYFKNKENPNKDFAEKAKTFYETYLQRSGIFSMPIMSRIGELKNSL
;
A
#
# COMPACT_ATOMS: atom_id res chain seq x y z
N MET A 1 -16.52 -18.60 -11.03
CA MET A 1 -16.81 -17.27 -10.46
C MET A 1 -16.50 -17.11 -8.98
N ILE A 2 -16.43 -18.18 -8.16
CA ILE A 2 -15.89 -18.08 -6.77
C ILE A 2 -14.37 -17.94 -6.76
N HIS A 3 -13.68 -18.63 -7.67
CA HIS A 3 -12.21 -18.65 -7.74
C HIS A 3 -11.53 -17.29 -7.98
N ASP A 4 -12.14 -16.40 -8.77
CA ASP A 4 -11.52 -15.11 -9.11
C ASP A 4 -11.49 -14.13 -7.94
N LYS A 5 -12.49 -14.18 -7.05
CA LYS A 5 -12.55 -13.29 -5.87
C LYS A 5 -11.43 -13.63 -4.87
N ASP A 6 -11.28 -14.92 -4.56
CA ASP A 6 -10.23 -15.41 -3.67
C ASP A 6 -8.83 -15.23 -4.26
N TYR A 7 -8.71 -15.28 -5.59
CA TYR A 7 -7.46 -15.02 -6.28
C TYR A 7 -7.00 -13.56 -6.16
N ILE A 8 -7.90 -12.59 -6.38
CA ILE A 8 -7.57 -11.16 -6.27
C ILE A 8 -7.14 -10.81 -4.86
N ILE A 9 -7.89 -11.27 -3.84
CA ILE A 9 -7.54 -10.94 -2.45
C ILE A 9 -6.20 -11.57 -2.03
N ARG A 10 -5.86 -12.74 -2.58
CA ARG A 10 -4.56 -13.35 -2.37
C ARG A 10 -3.43 -12.50 -2.95
N ILE A 11 -3.59 -11.98 -4.17
CA ILE A 11 -2.57 -11.09 -4.77
C ILE A 11 -2.37 -9.83 -3.91
N VAL A 12 -3.47 -9.19 -3.48
CA VAL A 12 -3.41 -7.98 -2.64
C VAL A 12 -2.64 -8.25 -1.35
N LYS A 13 -2.95 -9.36 -0.66
CA LYS A 13 -2.27 -9.76 0.58
C LYS A 13 -0.79 -10.09 0.35
N GLN A 14 -0.48 -10.87 -0.69
CA GLN A 14 0.90 -11.22 -1.03
C GLN A 14 1.73 -9.97 -1.32
N PHE A 15 1.16 -8.99 -2.04
CA PHE A 15 1.85 -7.73 -2.30
C PHE A 15 2.04 -6.91 -1.02
N SER A 16 1.01 -6.84 -0.15
CA SER A 16 1.10 -6.17 1.15
C SER A 16 2.19 -6.79 2.02
N GLU A 17 2.24 -8.11 2.13
CA GLU A 17 3.24 -8.87 2.90
C GLU A 17 4.65 -8.68 2.37
N MET A 18 4.82 -8.69 1.04
CA MET A 18 6.10 -8.41 0.40
C MET A 18 6.61 -7.02 0.79
N LEU A 19 5.77 -5.99 0.67
CA LEU A 19 6.14 -4.62 1.04
C LEU A 19 6.42 -4.50 2.55
N ALA A 20 5.60 -5.13 3.39
CA ALA A 20 5.83 -5.15 4.83
C ALA A 20 7.19 -5.76 5.19
N THR A 21 7.58 -6.84 4.50
CA THR A 21 8.90 -7.49 4.66
C THR A 21 10.04 -6.57 4.21
N LEU A 22 9.89 -5.92 3.06
CA LEU A 22 10.88 -4.96 2.56
C LEU A 22 11.05 -3.76 3.51
N LEU A 23 9.98 -3.33 4.17
CA LEU A 23 9.97 -2.27 5.16
C LEU A 23 10.59 -2.67 6.51
N LEU A 24 10.73 -3.97 6.80
CA LEU A 24 11.49 -4.47 7.96
C LEU A 24 12.99 -4.57 7.65
N GLY A 25 13.35 -4.75 6.38
CA GLY A 25 14.72 -4.80 5.93
C GLY A 25 15.44 -3.46 6.07
N LYS A 26 16.74 -3.49 6.38
CA LYS A 26 17.64 -2.33 6.25
C LYS A 26 17.99 -2.09 4.77
N ASN A 27 17.00 -2.07 3.88
CA ASN A 27 17.28 -1.78 2.47
C ASN A 27 17.59 -0.28 2.37
N GLU A 28 18.86 0.05 2.08
CA GLU A 28 19.39 1.40 1.97
C GLU A 28 18.95 2.10 0.67
N GLY A 29 17.63 2.18 0.43
CA GLY A 29 17.07 3.17 -0.48
C GLY A 29 17.05 2.83 -1.97
N THR A 30 17.12 1.57 -2.38
CA THR A 30 16.72 1.16 -3.75
C THR A 30 16.51 -0.35 -3.81
N LEU A 31 15.44 -0.80 -4.48
CA LEU A 31 15.22 -2.21 -4.76
C LEU A 31 16.28 -2.72 -5.77
N PRO A 32 16.90 -3.89 -5.55
CA PRO A 32 17.59 -4.61 -6.61
C PRO A 32 16.67 -4.80 -7.82
N GLU A 33 17.22 -4.84 -9.04
CA GLU A 33 16.43 -4.91 -10.29
C GLU A 33 15.38 -6.04 -10.31
N GLU A 34 15.71 -7.19 -9.72
CA GLU A 34 14.78 -8.31 -9.59
C GLU A 34 13.56 -7.94 -8.72
N GLN A 35 13.78 -7.27 -7.59
CA GLN A 35 12.71 -6.82 -6.70
C GLN A 35 11.88 -5.69 -7.32
N GLN A 36 12.50 -4.84 -8.15
CA GLN A 36 11.78 -3.83 -8.93
C GLN A 36 10.83 -4.47 -9.95
N ARG A 37 11.27 -5.50 -10.70
CA ARG A 37 10.40 -6.23 -11.64
C ARG A 37 9.22 -6.92 -10.92
N ILE A 38 9.49 -7.52 -9.76
CA ILE A 38 8.44 -8.14 -8.93
C ILE A 38 7.45 -7.08 -8.45
N PHE A 39 7.93 -5.91 -8.03
CA PHE A 39 7.08 -4.78 -7.63
C PHE A 39 6.16 -4.33 -8.78
N GLU A 40 6.70 -4.11 -9.97
CA GLU A 40 5.93 -3.70 -11.15
C GLU A 40 4.90 -4.75 -11.58
N THR A 41 5.26 -6.03 -11.48
CA THR A 41 4.35 -7.14 -11.73
C THR A 41 3.18 -7.11 -10.74
N ASN A 42 3.46 -6.97 -9.44
CA ASN A 42 2.44 -6.88 -8.40
C ASN A 42 1.54 -5.65 -8.57
N MET A 43 2.08 -4.50 -8.99
CA MET A 43 1.31 -3.30 -9.31
C MET A 43 0.31 -3.57 -10.44
N ASN A 44 0.77 -4.14 -11.55
CA ASN A 44 -0.09 -4.48 -12.67
C ASN A 44 -1.10 -5.58 -12.33
N ASP A 45 -0.73 -6.56 -11.52
CA ASP A 45 -1.63 -7.63 -11.10
C ASP A 45 -2.74 -7.11 -10.17
N THR A 46 -2.41 -6.17 -9.28
CA THR A 46 -3.33 -5.64 -8.27
C THR A 46 -4.18 -4.47 -8.76
N PHE A 47 -3.56 -3.48 -9.40
CA PHE A 47 -4.18 -2.21 -9.77
C PHE A 47 -4.37 -2.04 -11.27
N LYS A 48 -3.76 -2.91 -12.11
CA LYS A 48 -3.80 -2.83 -13.58
C LYS A 48 -3.20 -1.53 -14.13
N MET A 49 -2.31 -0.89 -13.36
CA MET A 49 -1.62 0.34 -13.70
C MET A 49 -0.27 0.42 -12.98
N PRO A 50 0.70 1.19 -13.51
CA PRO A 50 1.96 1.47 -12.83
C PRO A 50 1.76 2.36 -11.59
N PHE A 51 2.78 2.43 -10.74
CA PHE A 51 2.71 3.21 -9.49
C PHE A 51 2.53 4.70 -9.77
N GLU A 52 3.20 5.24 -10.78
CA GLU A 52 3.17 6.65 -11.15
C GLU A 52 1.75 7.10 -11.53
N GLU A 53 1.02 6.24 -12.25
CA GLU A 53 -0.38 6.51 -12.59
C GLU A 53 -1.26 6.48 -11.35
N LEU A 54 -1.09 5.49 -10.47
CA LEU A 54 -1.84 5.43 -9.21
C LEU A 54 -1.52 6.64 -8.33
N ALA A 55 -0.24 7.01 -8.21
CA ALA A 55 0.25 8.10 -7.36
C ALA A 55 -0.21 9.48 -7.84
N SER A 56 -0.46 9.64 -9.15
CA SER A 56 -1.02 10.87 -9.72
C SER A 56 -2.45 11.17 -9.25
N LYS A 57 -3.17 10.15 -8.74
CA LYS A 57 -4.53 10.29 -8.22
C LYS A 57 -4.49 10.84 -6.79
N SER A 58 -5.51 11.61 -6.42
CA SER A 58 -5.74 12.02 -5.04
C SER A 58 -6.10 10.82 -4.14
N SER A 59 -5.97 11.00 -2.82
CA SER A 59 -6.39 9.98 -1.85
C SER A 59 -7.86 9.58 -2.04
N ASP A 60 -8.74 10.53 -2.30
CA ASP A 60 -10.18 10.29 -2.47
C ASP A 60 -10.48 9.50 -3.74
N GLU A 61 -9.77 9.78 -4.85
CA GLU A 61 -9.88 8.99 -6.08
C GLU A 61 -9.41 7.55 -5.86
N ILE A 62 -8.33 7.33 -5.12
CA ILE A 62 -7.84 5.99 -4.79
C ILE A 62 -8.82 5.26 -3.86
N ILE A 63 -9.39 5.95 -2.87
CA ILE A 63 -10.45 5.40 -2.00
C ILE A 63 -11.64 4.97 -2.86
N ALA A 64 -12.09 5.82 -3.79
CA ALA A 64 -13.18 5.48 -4.71
C ALA A 64 -12.85 4.24 -5.55
N LEU A 65 -11.60 4.08 -6.02
CA LEU A 65 -11.16 2.86 -6.73
C LEU A 65 -11.29 1.61 -5.85
N VAL A 66 -10.93 1.68 -4.57
CA VAL A 66 -11.09 0.57 -3.61
C VAL A 66 -12.56 0.30 -3.33
N ASP A 67 -13.38 1.34 -3.17
CA ASP A 67 -14.80 1.21 -2.86
C ASP A 67 -15.60 0.58 -4.02
N THR A 68 -15.09 0.59 -5.27
CA THR A 68 -15.67 -0.21 -6.38
C THR A 68 -15.46 -1.72 -6.24
N LYS A 69 -14.53 -2.16 -5.38
CA LYS A 69 -14.25 -3.58 -5.12
C LYS A 69 -15.26 -4.16 -4.13
N ASP A 70 -15.28 -5.48 -4.02
CA ASP A 70 -16.04 -6.17 -2.98
C ASP A 70 -15.64 -5.66 -1.60
N SER A 71 -16.63 -5.33 -0.76
CA SER A 71 -16.40 -4.76 0.57
C SER A 71 -15.47 -5.60 1.46
N SER A 72 -15.51 -6.93 1.28
CA SER A 72 -14.62 -7.85 2.00
C SER A 72 -13.14 -7.69 1.62
N HIS A 73 -12.85 -7.03 0.50
CA HIS A 73 -11.49 -6.79 0.01
C HIS A 73 -10.94 -5.43 0.44
N HIS A 74 -11.79 -4.51 0.91
CA HIS A 74 -11.39 -3.12 1.18
C HIS A 74 -10.24 -3.03 2.18
N VAL A 75 -10.34 -3.76 3.30
CA VAL A 75 -9.34 -3.70 4.37
C VAL A 75 -7.94 -4.09 3.87
N PRO A 76 -7.74 -5.23 3.19
CA PRO A 76 -6.43 -5.57 2.61
C PRO A 76 -5.91 -4.55 1.59
N TYR A 77 -6.79 -3.92 0.80
CA TYR A 77 -6.38 -2.85 -0.11
C TYR A 77 -5.85 -1.62 0.63
N PHE A 78 -6.49 -1.19 1.72
CA PHE A 78 -6.00 -0.04 2.49
C PHE A 78 -4.69 -0.32 3.21
N GLU A 79 -4.49 -1.55 3.71
CA GLU A 79 -3.19 -1.96 4.25
C GLU A 79 -2.10 -1.90 3.18
N LEU A 80 -2.37 -2.49 2.02
CA LEU A 80 -1.46 -2.48 0.87
C LEU A 80 -1.11 -1.05 0.46
N LEU A 81 -2.11 -0.18 0.30
CA LEU A 81 -1.90 1.22 -0.09
C LEU A 81 -1.06 1.98 0.95
N GLY A 82 -1.30 1.75 2.24
CA GLY A 82 -0.47 2.29 3.31
C GLY A 82 0.99 1.85 3.18
N HIS A 83 1.23 0.54 2.98
CA HIS A 83 2.56 -0.01 2.74
C HIS A 83 3.22 0.57 1.49
N LEU A 84 2.47 0.65 0.38
CA LEU A 84 2.94 1.08 -0.92
C LEU A 84 3.45 2.52 -0.92
N PHE A 85 2.63 3.46 -0.43
CA PHE A 85 3.01 4.87 -0.37
C PHE A 85 4.08 5.12 0.68
N TYR A 86 4.05 4.40 1.81
CA TYR A 86 5.09 4.51 2.82
C TYR A 86 6.45 4.05 2.28
N PHE A 87 6.47 2.92 1.58
CA PHE A 87 7.65 2.38 0.93
C PHE A 87 8.22 3.36 -0.09
N LYS A 88 7.38 3.89 -1.00
CA LYS A 88 7.81 4.87 -2.00
C LYS A 88 8.29 6.19 -1.38
N ASN A 89 7.70 6.62 -0.28
CA ASN A 89 8.19 7.78 0.48
C ASN A 89 9.55 7.52 1.15
N LYS A 90 9.87 6.28 1.55
CA LYS A 90 11.21 5.94 2.07
C LYS A 90 12.26 5.89 0.97
N GLU A 91 11.89 5.50 -0.27
CA GLU A 91 12.79 5.54 -1.43
C GLU A 91 13.03 6.98 -1.92
N ASN A 92 11.96 7.75 -2.09
CA ASN A 92 12.00 9.13 -2.57
C ASN A 92 11.05 9.99 -1.72
N PRO A 93 11.57 10.68 -0.67
CA PRO A 93 10.76 11.48 0.23
C PRO A 93 9.90 12.49 -0.50
N ASN A 94 8.58 12.39 -0.32
CA ASN A 94 7.59 13.23 -0.97
C ASN A 94 6.41 13.45 -0.01
N LYS A 95 6.08 14.72 0.23
CA LYS A 95 5.01 15.10 1.16
C LYS A 95 3.66 14.48 0.79
N ASP A 96 3.31 14.45 -0.49
CA ASP A 96 2.07 13.85 -0.97
C ASP A 96 2.05 12.32 -0.72
N PHE A 97 3.18 11.64 -0.91
CA PHE A 97 3.28 10.20 -0.59
C PHE A 97 3.15 9.95 0.91
N ALA A 98 3.76 10.81 1.74
CA ALA A 98 3.62 10.72 3.19
C ALA A 98 2.17 10.96 3.66
N GLU A 99 1.47 11.93 3.07
CA GLU A 99 0.05 12.20 3.36
C GLU A 99 -0.85 11.03 2.93
N LYS A 100 -0.62 10.47 1.74
CA LYS A 100 -1.35 9.29 1.24
C LYS A 100 -1.11 8.07 2.12
N ALA A 101 0.15 7.76 2.44
CA ALA A 101 0.50 6.65 3.33
C ALA A 101 -0.20 6.76 4.68
N LYS A 102 -0.17 7.95 5.29
CA LYS A 102 -0.86 8.23 6.57
C LYS A 102 -2.36 7.99 6.45
N THR A 103 -2.99 8.58 5.42
CA THR A 103 -4.43 8.48 5.18
C THR A 103 -4.87 7.03 5.02
N PHE A 104 -4.14 6.22 4.25
CA PHE A 104 -4.49 4.82 4.03
C PHE A 104 -4.25 3.95 5.26
N TYR A 105 -3.19 4.18 6.03
CA TYR A 105 -2.99 3.49 7.30
C TYR A 105 -4.06 3.84 8.34
N GLU A 106 -4.43 5.12 8.48
CA GLU A 106 -5.51 5.54 9.38
C GLU A 106 -6.85 4.93 8.95
N THR A 107 -7.14 4.91 7.64
CA THR A 107 -8.33 4.26 7.07
C THR A 107 -8.33 2.74 7.33
N TYR A 108 -7.19 2.08 7.15
CA TYR A 108 -7.03 0.67 7.45
C TYR A 108 -7.32 0.35 8.92
N LEU A 109 -6.72 1.08 9.85
CA LEU A 109 -6.94 0.86 11.29
C LEU A 109 -8.41 1.09 11.66
N GLN A 110 -9.01 2.16 11.13
CA GLN A 110 -10.42 2.47 11.37
C GLN A 110 -11.37 1.40 10.82
N ARG A 111 -11.17 0.94 9.58
CA ARG A 111 -12.07 -0.04 8.93
C ARG A 111 -11.84 -1.47 9.42
N SER A 112 -10.62 -1.83 9.80
CA SER A 112 -10.29 -3.18 10.27
C SER A 112 -10.63 -3.42 11.75
N GLY A 113 -10.62 -2.36 12.57
CA GLY A 113 -10.70 -2.49 14.03
C GLY A 113 -9.48 -3.18 14.66
N ILE A 114 -8.39 -3.37 13.89
CA ILE A 114 -7.17 -4.03 14.34
C ILE A 114 -6.26 -3.01 15.00
N PHE A 115 -5.64 -3.41 16.11
CA PHE A 115 -4.51 -2.69 16.70
C PHE A 115 -3.18 -3.19 16.14
N SER A 116 -2.40 -2.32 15.51
CA SER A 116 -1.10 -2.65 14.92
C SER A 116 -0.03 -1.64 15.33
N MET A 117 0.83 -2.05 16.28
CA MET A 117 1.97 -1.23 16.73
C MET A 117 2.90 -0.80 15.58
N PRO A 118 3.28 -1.68 14.63
CA PRO A 118 4.12 -1.27 13.50
C PRO A 118 3.49 -0.15 12.66
N ILE A 119 2.19 -0.26 12.36
CA ILE A 119 1.49 0.76 11.56
C ILE A 119 1.36 2.07 12.34
N MET A 120 1.05 2.01 13.64
CA MET A 120 1.01 3.21 14.49
C MET A 120 2.36 3.92 14.56
N SER A 121 3.47 3.17 14.66
CA SER A 121 4.82 3.74 14.62
C SER A 121 5.07 4.49 13.30
N ARG A 122 4.72 3.87 12.17
CA ARG A 122 4.86 4.48 10.84
C ARG A 122 4.01 5.74 10.69
N ILE A 123 2.77 5.73 11.18
CA ILE A 123 1.93 6.95 11.22
C ILE A 123 2.62 8.06 12.02
N GLY A 124 3.24 7.73 13.17
CA GLY A 124 4.02 8.68 13.96
C GLY A 124 5.21 9.26 13.20
N GLU A 125 5.98 8.41 12.51
CA GLU A 125 7.10 8.84 11.66
C GLU A 125 6.65 9.79 10.54
N LEU A 126 5.51 9.47 9.90
CA LEU A 126 4.93 10.29 8.83
C LEU A 126 4.50 11.66 9.37
N LYS A 127 3.84 11.71 10.53
CA LYS A 127 3.38 12.98 11.14
C LYS A 127 4.53 13.94 11.46
N ASN A 128 5.71 13.42 11.78
CA ASN A 128 6.90 14.24 12.03
C ASN A 128 7.57 14.75 10.73
N SER A 129 7.24 14.15 9.59
CA SER A 129 7.82 14.45 8.28
C SER A 129 6.92 15.33 7.39
N LEU A 130 5.73 15.70 7.89
CA LEU A 130 4.71 16.52 7.19
C LEU A 130 4.72 17.97 7.66
#